data_AF-A0A535W6L1-F1
#
_entry.id   AF-A0A535W6L1-F1
#
_cell.length_a   1.000
_cell.length_b   1.000
_cell.length_c   1.000
_cell.angle_alpha   90.00
_cell.angle_beta   90.00
_cell.angle_gamma   90.00
#
_symmetry.space_group_name_H-M   'P 1'
#
loop_
_entity.id
_entity.type
_entity.pdbx_description
1 polymer ?
#
loop_
_entity_poly.entity_id
_entity_poly.type
_entity_poly.pdbx_seq_one_letter_code
_entity_poly.pdbx_strand_id
1 'polypeptide(L)' 'MSIFEYIEVFYNRQRRHSTLGYRSPVIYEQQQNG' A
#
# COMPACT_ATOMS: atom_id res chain seq x y z
N MET A 1 -5.58 13.64 -16.01
CA MET A 1 -5.77 12.32 -15.38
C MET A 1 -4.81 12.26 -14.19
N SER A 2 -5.24 12.72 -13.01
CA SER A 2 -4.34 13.07 -11.88
C SER A 2 -4.74 12.45 -10.54
N ILE A 3 -6.02 12.11 -10.36
CA ILE A 3 -6.52 11.52 -9.12
C ILE A 3 -6.26 10.01 -9.04
N PHE A 4 -6.38 9.28 -10.16
CA PHE A 4 -6.20 7.83 -10.17
C PHE A 4 -4.74 7.45 -9.93
N GLU A 5 -3.81 8.12 -10.63
CA GLU A 5 -2.37 8.04 -10.39
C GLU A 5 -2.01 8.38 -8.93
N TYR A 6 -2.62 9.44 -8.37
CA TYR A 6 -2.38 9.80 -6.98
C TYR A 6 -2.83 8.70 -6.01
N ILE A 7 -4.00 8.12 -6.26
CA ILE A 7 -4.56 7.03 -5.45
C ILE A 7 -3.67 5.79 -5.52
N GLU A 8 -3.22 5.39 -6.70
CA GLU A 8 -2.41 4.17 -6.87
C GLU A 8 -0.95 4.33 -6.41
N VAL A 9 -0.30 5.42 -6.80
CA VAL A 9 1.14 5.60 -6.58
C VAL A 9 1.45 6.10 -5.18
N PHE A 10 0.59 6.91 -4.58
CA PHE A 10 0.86 7.54 -3.28
C PHE A 10 -0.06 7.02 -2.18
N TYR A 11 -1.37 7.17 -2.34
CA TYR A 11 -2.31 6.87 -1.26
C TYR A 11 -2.34 5.38 -0.90
N ASN A 12 -2.53 4.49 -1.87
CA ASN A 12 -2.62 3.05 -1.64
C ASN A 12 -1.30 2.45 -1.10
N ARG A 13 -0.15 3.05 -1.42
CA ARG A 13 1.16 2.60 -0.88
C ARG A 13 1.35 2.92 0.60
N GLN A 14 0.69 3.96 1.10
CA GLN A 14 0.78 4.39 2.51
C GLN A 14 -0.39 3.90 3.36
N ARG A 15 -1.54 3.59 2.73
CA ARG A 15 -2.74 3.12 3.41
C ARG A 15 -2.46 1.83 4.17
N ARG A 16 -2.81 1.80 5.45
CA ARG A 16 -2.75 0.61 6.29
C ARG A 16 -4.04 -0.19 6.12
N HIS A 17 -3.89 -1.48 5.91
CA HIS A 17 -5.03 -2.39 5.77
C HIS A 17 -5.10 -3.30 6.99
N SER A 18 -6.27 -3.38 7.62
CA SER A 18 -6.51 -4.29 8.75
C SER A 18 -6.26 -5.74 8.37
N THR A 19 -6.59 -6.11 7.13
CA THR A 19 -6.31 -7.44 6.53
C THR A 19 -4.83 -7.76 6.42
N LEU A 20 -3.96 -6.74 6.33
CA LEU A 20 -2.50 -6.88 6.29
C LEU A 20 -1.86 -6.67 7.68
N GLY A 21 -2.64 -6.75 8.76
CA GLY A 21 -2.16 -6.50 10.12
C GLY A 21 -1.78 -5.03 10.36
N TYR A 22 -2.56 -4.11 9.78
CA TYR A 22 -2.30 -2.66 9.81
C TYR A 22 -0.96 -2.25 9.17
N ARG A 23 -0.50 -3.03 8.20
CA ARG A 23 0.67 -2.68 7.36
C ARG A 23 0.19 -2.14 6.03
N SER A 24 1.05 -1.34 5.39
CA SER A 24 0.79 -0.92 4.02
C SER A 24 1.20 -2.01 3.03
N PRO A 25 0.65 -2.03 1.80
CA PRO A 25 0.93 -3.06 0.81
C PRO A 25 2.43 -3.24 0.55
N VAL A 26 3.17 -2.14 0.41
CA VAL A 26 4.63 -2.16 0.20
C VAL A 26 5.36 -2.85 1.34
N ILE A 27 5.01 -2.55 2.59
CA ILE A 27 5.64 -3.18 3.77
C ILE A 27 5.26 -4.65 3.86
N TYR A 28 4.02 -4.98 3.52
CA TYR A 28 3.55 -6.36 3.50
C TYR A 28 4.30 -7.17 2.44
N GLU A 29 4.42 -6.68 1.21
CA GLU A 29 5.15 -7.34 0.11
C GLU A 29 6.64 -7.51 0.43
N GLN A 30 7.28 -6.50 1.03
CA GLN A 30 8.68 -6.59 1.49
C GLN A 30 8.89 -7.68 2.55
N GLN A 31 7.91 -7.94 3.40
CA GLN A 31 7.98 -8.96 4.44
C GLN A 31 7.61 -10.36 3.96
N GLN A 32 6.85 -10.48 2.86
CA GLN A 32 6.46 -11.77 2.28
C GLN A 32 7.51 -12.32 1.30
N ASN A 33 8.33 -11.46 0.69
CA ASN A 33 9.41 -11.87 -0.22
C ASN A 33 10.77 -12.06 0.47
N GLY A 34 10.78 -12.23 1.80
CA GLY A 34 11.97 -12.51 2.62
C GLY A 34 12.11 -13.97 2.98
#